data_AF-A0A1M4ZM63-F1
#
_entry.id   AF-A0A1M4ZM63-F1
#
_cell.length_a   1.000
_cell.length_b   1.000
_cell.length_c   1.000
_cell.angle_alpha   90.00
_cell.angle_beta   90.00
_cell.angle_gamma   90.00
#
_symmetry.space_group_name_H-M   'P 1'
#
loop_
_entity.id
_entity.type
_entity.pdbx_description
1 polymer ?
#
loop_
_entity_poly.entity_id
_entity_poly.type
_entity_poly.pdbx_seq_one_letter_code
_entity_poly.pdbx_strand_id
1 'polypeptide(L)'
;MDTLLRTFRRASLRALPASALALALFLVPGCIHTPPGKAPSEVPAPLAAEAHLLRQWDQAMKAFREGDLATAHNIFERLSHEGTDQRLRQRALFAMACVRLLEAKTPEDYTSALNAWELWKTQYQPDSLCEDPRLLTPVLERLPALQEKARLAEKNKTRPQPSDCPKLLEEKEKEISELRQRLQALESIHREIEEKKKGLKD
;
A
#
# COMPACT_ATOMS: atom_id res chain seq x y z
N MET A 1 -11.21 23.40 10.83
CA MET A 1 -11.34 23.48 9.36
C MET A 1 -11.21 22.05 8.80
N ASP A 2 -11.97 21.07 9.25
CA ASP A 2 -13.43 20.90 9.24
C ASP A 2 -14.08 21.10 7.88
N THR A 3 -14.52 19.96 7.35
CA THR A 3 -15.63 19.79 6.41
C THR A 3 -15.52 20.47 5.06
N LEU A 4 -15.01 19.74 4.06
CA LEU A 4 -15.52 19.81 2.70
C LEU A 4 -15.70 18.41 2.08
N LEU A 5 -16.97 17.98 2.04
CA LEU A 5 -17.63 17.32 0.91
C LEU A 5 -17.04 15.96 0.48
N ARG A 6 -17.42 14.84 1.11
CA ARG A 6 -18.64 14.04 0.79
C ARG A 6 -19.32 14.37 -0.55
N THR A 7 -19.65 13.27 -1.25
CA THR A 7 -20.54 13.10 -2.41
C THR A 7 -19.94 13.31 -3.80
N PHE A 8 -19.59 12.19 -4.45
CA PHE A 8 -20.08 11.96 -5.81
C PHE A 8 -20.74 10.57 -5.90
N ARG A 9 -22.04 10.63 -6.19
CA ARG A 9 -22.96 9.51 -6.36
C ARG A 9 -22.79 8.89 -7.76
N ARG A 10 -22.97 7.57 -7.80
CA ARG A 10 -23.72 6.78 -8.80
C ARG A 10 -24.15 7.49 -10.09
N ALA A 11 -23.64 7.00 -11.22
CA ALA A 11 -24.32 6.78 -12.49
C ALA A 11 -23.30 6.05 -13.40
N SER A 12 -23.61 5.08 -14.26
CA SER A 12 -24.86 4.71 -14.89
C SER A 12 -24.73 3.28 -15.42
N LEU A 13 -25.71 2.42 -15.14
CA LEU A 13 -25.96 1.22 -15.94
C LEU A 13 -26.28 1.69 -17.36
N ARG A 14 -25.54 1.20 -18.37
CA ARG A 14 -25.97 1.28 -19.77
C ARG A 14 -26.11 -0.12 -20.34
N ALA A 15 -27.38 -0.53 -20.33
CA ALA A 15 -28.11 -1.30 -21.32
C ALA A 15 -27.28 -2.08 -22.36
N LEU A 16 -27.39 -3.40 -22.25
CA LEU A 16 -27.23 -4.37 -23.32
C LEU A 16 -28.29 -4.12 -24.41
N PRO A 17 -27.92 -4.01 -25.70
CA PRO A 17 -28.84 -4.28 -26.79
C PRO A 17 -28.84 -5.79 -27.10
N ALA A 18 -29.99 -6.41 -26.85
CA ALA A 18 -30.38 -7.67 -27.43
C ALA A 18 -30.50 -7.49 -28.96
N SER A 19 -29.56 -8.07 -29.71
CA SER A 19 -29.72 -8.29 -31.15
C SER A 19 -29.80 -9.78 -31.40
N ALA A 20 -31.04 -10.26 -31.38
CA ALA A 20 -31.43 -11.49 -32.05
C ALA A 20 -31.33 -11.26 -33.56
N LEU A 21 -30.44 -12.01 -34.23
CA LEU A 21 -30.58 -12.27 -35.65
C LEU A 21 -30.41 -13.77 -35.86
N ALA A 22 -31.56 -14.43 -35.93
CA ALA A 22 -31.69 -15.76 -36.49
C ALA A 22 -31.22 -15.72 -37.95
N LEU A 23 -30.29 -16.59 -38.33
CA LEU A 23 -30.10 -16.93 -39.74
C LEU A 23 -29.66 -18.39 -39.91
N ALA A 24 -30.57 -19.13 -40.54
CA ALA A 24 -30.35 -20.26 -41.43
C ALA A 24 -29.63 -21.51 -40.89
N LEU A 25 -30.49 -22.45 -40.47
CA LEU A 25 -30.35 -23.88 -40.70
C LEU A 25 -29.81 -24.19 -42.11
N PHE A 26 -28.60 -24.74 -42.18
CA PHE A 26 -28.20 -25.67 -43.24
C PHE A 26 -27.64 -26.94 -42.57
N LEU A 27 -28.55 -27.85 -42.21
CA LEU A 27 -28.18 -29.25 -42.00
C LEU A 27 -27.96 -29.90 -43.36
N VAL A 28 -26.70 -30.10 -43.72
CA VAL A 28 -26.30 -31.10 -44.70
C VAL A 28 -25.85 -32.33 -43.92
N PRO A 29 -26.59 -33.46 -43.94
CA PRO A 29 -26.05 -34.71 -43.43
C PRO A 29 -25.05 -35.26 -44.45
N GLY A 30 -23.82 -34.76 -44.37
CA GLY A 30 -22.68 -35.40 -45.01
C GLY A 30 -22.23 -36.57 -44.14
N CYS A 31 -22.58 -37.79 -44.54
CA CYS A 31 -21.96 -39.01 -44.01
C CYS A 31 -20.47 -39.01 -44.39
N ILE A 32 -19.63 -38.35 -43.59
CA ILE A 32 -18.18 -38.51 -43.70
C ILE A 32 -17.82 -39.82 -43.03
N HIS A 33 -17.48 -40.78 -43.88
CA HIS A 33 -16.80 -42.01 -43.54
C HIS A 33 -15.46 -41.65 -42.86
N THR A 34 -15.42 -41.69 -41.53
CA THR A 34 -14.16 -41.51 -40.78
C THR A 34 -13.34 -42.80 -40.88
N PRO A 35 -12.17 -42.80 -41.54
CA PRO A 35 -11.25 -43.93 -41.45
C PRO A 35 -10.76 -44.05 -39.99
N PRO A 36 -10.72 -45.26 -39.41
CA PRO A 36 -10.12 -45.47 -38.10
C PRO A 36 -8.60 -45.41 -38.27
N GLY A 37 -8.00 -44.30 -37.88
CA GLY A 37 -6.55 -44.18 -37.90
C GLY A 37 -6.05 -42.78 -38.21
N LYS A 38 -6.35 -41.82 -37.34
CA LYS A 38 -5.51 -40.62 -37.24
C LYS A 38 -5.00 -40.55 -35.82
N ALA A 39 -3.70 -40.79 -35.69
CA ALA A 39 -2.91 -40.62 -34.48
C ALA A 39 -3.25 -39.28 -33.81
N PRO A 40 -3.16 -39.18 -32.47
CA PRO A 40 -3.41 -37.93 -31.76
C PRO A 40 -2.58 -36.83 -32.42
N SER A 41 -3.27 -35.77 -32.85
CA SER A 41 -2.67 -34.59 -33.47
C SER A 41 -1.61 -34.02 -32.53
N GLU A 42 -0.34 -34.37 -32.76
CA GLU A 42 0.80 -33.76 -32.09
C GLU A 42 0.78 -32.27 -32.43
N VAL A 43 0.38 -31.46 -31.44
CA VAL A 43 0.63 -30.03 -31.49
C VAL A 43 2.13 -29.85 -31.72
N PRO A 44 2.58 -29.04 -32.69
CA PRO A 44 3.99 -28.79 -32.90
C PRO A 44 4.66 -28.45 -31.57
N ALA A 45 5.71 -29.19 -31.20
CA ALA A 45 6.42 -29.06 -29.92
C ALA A 45 6.73 -27.60 -29.50
N PRO A 46 7.08 -26.67 -30.41
CA PRO A 46 7.30 -25.26 -30.06
C PRO A 46 6.06 -24.54 -29.50
N LEU A 47 4.86 -24.83 -30.03
CA LEU A 47 3.61 -24.21 -29.58
C LEU A 47 3.15 -24.74 -28.22
N ALA A 48 3.43 -26.01 -27.93
CA ALA A 48 3.12 -26.61 -26.63
C ALA A 48 4.00 -26.02 -25.51
N ALA A 49 5.27 -25.73 -25.80
CA ALA A 49 6.20 -25.11 -24.85
C ALA A 49 5.78 -23.68 -24.49
N GLU A 50 5.38 -22.87 -25.48
CA GLU A 50 4.89 -21.51 -25.25
C GLU A 50 3.60 -21.49 -24.41
N ALA A 51 2.65 -22.38 -24.72
CA ALA A 51 1.43 -22.52 -23.93
C ALA A 51 1.71 -22.92 -22.47
N HIS A 52 2.74 -23.73 -22.22
CA HIS A 52 3.15 -24.10 -20.88
C HIS A 52 3.73 -22.90 -20.09
N LEU A 53 4.57 -22.08 -20.72
CA LEU A 53 5.12 -20.87 -20.09
C LEU A 53 4.02 -19.86 -19.74
N LEU A 54 3.00 -19.70 -20.60
CA LEU A 54 1.85 -18.84 -20.31
C LEU A 54 1.01 -19.34 -19.12
N ARG A 55 0.80 -20.66 -19.00
CA ARG A 55 0.13 -21.23 -17.83
C ARG A 55 0.91 -21.01 -16.54
N GLN A 56 2.24 -21.15 -16.59
CA GLN A 56 3.09 -20.83 -15.44
C GLN A 56 2.99 -19.36 -15.06
N TRP A 57 2.97 -18.44 -16.05
CA TRP A 57 2.74 -17.03 -15.79
C TRP A 57 1.41 -16.78 -15.08
N ASP A 58 0.32 -17.38 -15.55
CA ASP A 58 -1.00 -17.24 -14.92
C ASP A 58 -1.02 -17.81 -13.50
N GLN A 59 -0.34 -18.93 -13.27
CA GLN A 59 -0.18 -19.53 -11.94
C GLN A 59 0.60 -18.61 -11.00
N ALA A 60 1.71 -18.02 -11.45
CA ALA A 60 2.50 -17.08 -10.67
C ALA A 60 1.69 -15.83 -10.30
N MET A 61 0.94 -15.29 -11.27
CA MET A 61 0.06 -14.14 -11.04
C MET A 61 -1.09 -14.47 -10.07
N LYS A 62 -1.60 -15.70 -10.09
CA LYS A 62 -2.59 -16.17 -9.11
C LYS A 62 -1.97 -16.24 -7.71
N ALA A 63 -0.83 -16.89 -7.55
CA ALA A 63 -0.11 -17.00 -6.28
C ALA A 63 0.22 -15.61 -5.70
N PHE A 64 0.71 -14.69 -6.54
CA PHE A 64 0.99 -13.30 -6.15
C PHE A 64 -0.25 -12.58 -5.59
N ARG A 65 -1.41 -12.72 -6.25
CA ARG A 65 -2.66 -12.11 -5.79
C ARG A 65 -3.20 -12.73 -4.50
N GLU A 66 -2.93 -14.02 -4.28
CA GLU A 66 -3.31 -14.75 -3.07
C GLU A 66 -2.34 -14.49 -1.90
N GLY A 67 -1.24 -13.77 -2.14
CA GLY A 67 -0.22 -13.47 -1.13
C GLY A 67 0.79 -14.60 -0.91
N ASP A 68 0.74 -15.67 -1.72
CA ASP A 68 1.77 -16.71 -1.74
C ASP A 68 2.98 -16.23 -2.56
N LEU A 69 3.74 -15.34 -1.92
CA LEU A 69 4.90 -14.67 -2.52
C LEU A 69 6.04 -15.65 -2.83
N ALA A 70 6.24 -16.67 -2.00
CA ALA A 70 7.27 -17.69 -2.21
C ALA A 70 7.02 -18.51 -3.49
N THR A 71 5.78 -18.99 -3.68
CA THR A 71 5.41 -19.70 -4.92
C THR A 71 5.52 -18.78 -6.13
N ALA A 72 5.05 -17.53 -6.02
CA ALA A 72 5.15 -16.56 -7.11
C ALA A 72 6.61 -16.29 -7.49
N HIS A 73 7.50 -16.07 -6.51
CA HIS A 73 8.93 -15.84 -6.71
C HIS A 73 9.56 -16.98 -7.53
N ASN A 74 9.40 -18.22 -7.09
CA ASN A 74 10.01 -19.39 -7.73
C ASN A 74 9.56 -19.56 -9.18
N ILE A 75 8.28 -19.29 -9.46
CA ILE A 75 7.78 -19.37 -10.83
C ILE A 75 8.33 -18.22 -11.68
N PHE A 76 8.35 -16.98 -11.19
CA PHE A 76 8.89 -15.84 -11.93
C PHE A 76 10.40 -15.97 -12.19
N GLU A 77 11.17 -16.43 -11.20
CA GLU A 77 12.61 -16.67 -11.37
C GLU A 77 12.85 -17.68 -12.49
N ARG A 78 12.15 -18.82 -12.46
CA ARG A 78 12.22 -19.81 -13.53
C ARG A 78 11.82 -19.24 -14.89
N LEU A 79 10.71 -18.52 -14.97
CA LEU A 79 10.25 -17.89 -16.23
C LEU A 79 11.26 -16.86 -16.77
N SER A 80 11.99 -16.18 -15.89
CA SER A 80 13.03 -15.23 -16.29
C SER A 80 14.25 -15.90 -16.93
N HIS A 81 14.54 -17.16 -16.57
CA HIS A 81 15.65 -17.95 -17.11
C HIS A 81 15.26 -18.83 -18.30
N GLU A 82 14.10 -19.49 -18.24
CA GLU A 82 13.64 -20.48 -19.22
C GLU A 82 12.84 -19.87 -20.39
N GLY A 83 12.38 -18.62 -20.25
CA GLY A 83 11.58 -17.95 -21.27
C GLY A 83 12.33 -17.80 -22.60
N THR A 84 11.74 -18.32 -23.68
CA THR A 84 12.24 -18.12 -25.04
C THR A 84 11.94 -16.71 -25.54
N ASP A 85 10.78 -16.16 -25.15
CA ASP A 85 10.39 -14.79 -25.46
C ASP A 85 11.05 -13.78 -24.50
N GLN A 86 11.76 -12.81 -25.09
CA GLN A 86 12.40 -11.72 -24.36
C GLN A 86 11.40 -10.89 -23.56
N ARG A 87 10.18 -10.67 -24.08
CA ARG A 87 9.17 -9.87 -23.38
C ARG A 87 8.67 -10.61 -22.14
N LEU A 88 8.42 -11.91 -22.24
CA LEU A 88 8.04 -12.74 -21.09
C LEU A 88 9.15 -12.74 -20.02
N ARG A 89 10.43 -12.91 -20.42
CA ARG A 89 11.56 -12.85 -19.49
C ARG A 89 11.62 -11.51 -18.75
N GLN A 90 11.50 -10.40 -19.47
CA GLN A 90 11.49 -9.06 -18.86
C GLN A 90 10.32 -8.88 -17.90
N ARG A 91 9.11 -9.33 -18.25
CA ARG A 91 7.94 -9.27 -17.37
C ARG A 91 8.11 -10.13 -16.12
N ALA A 92 8.68 -11.32 -16.25
CA ALA A 92 8.98 -12.21 -15.14
C ALA A 92 10.02 -11.61 -14.20
N LEU A 93 11.09 -11.02 -14.75
CA LEU A 93 12.13 -10.35 -13.97
C LEU A 93 11.60 -9.12 -13.21
N PHE A 94 10.75 -8.33 -13.86
CA PHE A 94 10.02 -7.23 -13.21
C PHE A 94 9.17 -7.73 -12.05
N ALA A 95 8.32 -8.74 -12.30
CA ALA A 95 7.44 -9.30 -11.29
C ALA A 95 8.25 -9.86 -10.10
N MET A 96 9.33 -10.57 -10.38
CA MET A 96 10.25 -11.09 -9.36
C MET A 96 10.86 -9.97 -8.51
N ALA A 97 11.30 -8.86 -9.12
CA ALA A 97 11.79 -7.70 -8.38
C ALA A 97 10.71 -7.13 -7.45
N CYS A 98 9.46 -7.03 -7.92
CA CYS A 98 8.33 -6.61 -7.08
C CYS A 98 8.07 -7.59 -5.92
N VAL A 99 8.14 -8.90 -6.14
CA VAL A 99 8.01 -9.89 -5.06
C VAL A 99 9.10 -9.69 -4.01
N ARG A 100 10.36 -9.57 -4.42
CA ARG A 100 11.49 -9.34 -3.49
C ARG A 100 11.33 -8.05 -2.69
N LEU A 101 10.82 -6.98 -3.31
CA LEU A 101 10.53 -5.72 -2.61
C LEU A 101 9.43 -5.88 -1.55
N LEU A 102 8.41 -6.70 -1.81
CA LEU A 102 7.35 -6.99 -0.85
C LEU A 102 7.81 -7.91 0.29
N GLU A 103 8.70 -8.86 0.02
CA GLU A 103 9.22 -9.80 1.01
C GLU A 103 10.33 -9.21 1.88
N ALA A 104 10.94 -8.09 1.47
CA ALA A 104 12.06 -7.49 2.16
C ALA A 104 11.70 -7.05 3.60
N LYS A 105 12.36 -7.65 4.59
CA LYS A 105 12.19 -7.32 6.01
C LYS A 105 13.37 -6.54 6.58
N THR A 106 14.53 -6.69 5.96
CA THR A 106 15.79 -6.06 6.35
C THR A 106 16.25 -5.07 5.27
N PRO A 107 17.09 -4.08 5.63
CA PRO A 107 17.68 -3.18 4.63
C PRO A 107 18.55 -3.93 3.62
N GLU A 108 19.15 -5.06 4.01
CA GLU A 108 19.90 -5.95 3.13
C GLU A 108 18.98 -6.61 2.09
N ASP A 109 17.84 -7.15 2.53
CA ASP A 109 16.84 -7.74 1.62
C ASP A 109 16.33 -6.68 0.63
N TYR A 110 16.08 -5.47 1.11
CA TYR A 110 15.61 -4.36 0.28
C TYR A 110 16.66 -3.97 -0.78
N THR A 111 17.93 -3.91 -0.38
CA THR A 111 19.04 -3.65 -1.30
C THR A 111 19.16 -4.76 -2.35
N SER A 112 19.03 -6.02 -1.93
CA SER A 112 18.99 -7.18 -2.85
C SER A 112 17.82 -7.10 -3.83
N ALA A 113 16.65 -6.67 -3.37
CA ALA A 113 15.48 -6.45 -4.21
C ALA A 113 15.68 -5.30 -5.22
N LEU A 114 16.31 -4.20 -4.80
CA LEU A 114 16.71 -3.11 -5.70
C LEU A 114 17.73 -3.57 -6.76
N ASN A 115 18.67 -4.45 -6.42
CA ASN A 115 19.59 -5.01 -7.41
C ASN A 115 18.84 -5.82 -8.49
N ALA A 116 17.80 -6.57 -8.12
CA ALA A 116 16.94 -7.27 -9.08
C ALA A 116 16.14 -6.28 -9.95
N TRP A 117 15.66 -5.18 -9.37
CA TRP A 117 15.03 -4.09 -10.12
C TRP A 117 15.98 -3.43 -11.12
N GLU A 118 17.22 -3.15 -10.71
CA GLU A 118 18.25 -2.58 -11.57
C GLU A 118 18.61 -3.52 -12.72
N LEU A 119 18.75 -4.82 -12.43
CA LEU A 119 18.96 -5.83 -13.47
C LEU A 119 17.82 -5.82 -14.50
N TRP A 120 16.57 -5.75 -14.05
CA TRP A 120 15.42 -5.60 -14.94
C TRP A 120 15.50 -4.31 -15.77
N LYS A 121 15.81 -3.18 -15.13
CA LYS A 121 15.91 -1.87 -15.79
C LYS A 121 16.92 -1.87 -16.93
N THR A 122 18.07 -2.53 -16.75
CA THR A 122 19.09 -2.62 -17.81
C THR A 122 18.64 -3.43 -19.02
N GLN A 123 17.73 -4.38 -18.82
CA GLN A 123 17.22 -5.25 -19.87
C GLN A 123 15.93 -4.72 -20.49
N TYR A 124 15.25 -3.77 -19.87
CA TYR A 124 13.95 -3.28 -20.27
C TYR A 124 14.00 -2.56 -21.63
N GLN A 125 13.14 -2.99 -22.54
CA GLN A 125 12.89 -2.29 -23.80
C GLN A 125 11.53 -1.60 -23.71
N PRO A 126 11.47 -0.26 -23.80
CA PRO A 126 10.22 0.46 -23.68
C PRO A 126 9.29 0.12 -24.84
N ASP A 127 8.05 -0.21 -24.53
CA ASP A 127 6.97 -0.27 -25.50
C ASP A 127 6.29 1.10 -25.56
N SER A 128 6.10 1.64 -26.78
CA SER A 128 5.54 2.98 -27.02
C SER A 128 4.08 3.15 -26.55
N LEU A 129 3.40 2.06 -26.19
CA LEU A 129 1.97 2.05 -25.86
C LEU A 129 1.67 1.95 -24.36
N CYS A 130 2.68 1.80 -23.51
CA CYS A 130 2.51 1.56 -22.07
C CYS A 130 3.30 2.56 -21.21
N GLU A 131 2.81 2.80 -20.00
CA GLU A 131 3.51 3.59 -18.99
C GLU A 131 4.91 3.00 -18.70
N ASP A 132 5.90 3.86 -18.49
CA ASP A 132 7.28 3.43 -18.21
C ASP A 132 7.46 3.12 -16.71
N PRO A 133 7.64 1.85 -16.31
CA PRO A 133 7.75 1.51 -14.89
C PRO A 133 9.05 2.05 -14.27
N ARG A 134 10.05 2.46 -15.07
CA ARG A 134 11.30 3.08 -14.58
C ARG A 134 11.04 4.40 -13.86
N LEU A 135 9.90 5.05 -14.10
CA LEU A 135 9.48 6.25 -13.36
C LEU A 135 9.30 5.98 -11.86
N LEU A 136 9.16 4.72 -11.44
CA LEU A 136 9.10 4.34 -10.03
C LEU A 136 10.48 4.30 -9.36
N THR A 137 11.58 4.23 -10.11
CA THR A 137 12.94 4.07 -9.57
C THR A 137 13.28 5.14 -8.51
N PRO A 138 13.07 6.45 -8.74
CA PRO A 138 13.39 7.46 -7.74
C PRO A 138 12.53 7.35 -6.47
N VAL A 139 11.33 6.78 -6.58
CA VAL A 139 10.46 6.53 -5.42
C VAL A 139 11.01 5.36 -4.61
N LEU A 140 11.38 4.25 -5.27
CA LEU A 140 11.95 3.07 -4.64
C LEU A 140 13.28 3.37 -3.93
N GLU A 141 14.15 4.18 -4.53
CA GLU A 141 15.42 4.58 -3.91
C GLU A 141 15.24 5.44 -2.65
N ARG A 142 14.19 6.26 -2.61
CA ARG A 142 13.92 7.19 -1.49
C ARG A 142 13.07 6.58 -0.38
N LEU A 143 12.40 5.46 -0.65
CA LEU A 143 11.43 4.85 0.26
C LEU A 143 12.02 4.53 1.65
N PRO A 144 13.23 3.94 1.78
CA PRO A 144 13.80 3.66 3.11
C PRO A 144 14.03 4.92 3.94
N ALA A 145 14.51 6.00 3.31
CA ALA A 145 14.74 7.28 3.98
C ALA A 145 13.42 7.93 4.43
N LEU A 146 12.36 7.82 3.62
CA LEU A 146 11.02 8.29 3.96
C LEU A 146 10.42 7.50 5.14
N GLN A 147 10.59 6.18 5.14
CA GLN A 147 10.14 5.31 6.23
C GLN A 147 10.85 5.62 7.55
N GLU A 148 12.18 5.80 7.53
CA GLU A 148 12.92 6.14 8.74
C GLU A 148 12.54 7.53 9.25
N LYS A 149 12.35 8.51 8.36
CA LYS A 149 11.86 9.84 8.74
C LYS A 149 10.49 9.76 9.41
N ALA A 150 9.57 8.95 8.88
CA ALA A 150 8.26 8.73 9.49
C ALA A 150 8.38 8.07 10.87
N ARG A 151 9.24 7.06 11.02
CA ARG A 151 9.50 6.38 12.30
C ARG A 151 10.06 7.34 13.36
N LEU A 152 11.00 8.20 12.99
CA LEU A 152 11.58 9.21 13.87
C LEU A 152 10.56 10.29 14.25
N ALA A 153 9.70 10.71 13.33
CA ALA A 153 8.63 11.66 13.60
C ALA A 153 7.64 11.11 14.64
N GLU A 154 7.23 9.84 14.50
CA GLU A 154 6.35 9.18 15.49
C GLU A 154 7.03 9.06 16.85
N LYS A 155 8.30 8.63 16.90
CA LYS A 155 9.07 8.55 18.16
C LYS A 155 9.15 9.90 18.87
N ASN A 156 9.36 10.98 18.12
CA ASN A 156 9.42 12.34 18.66
C ASN A 156 8.06 12.85 19.15
N LYS A 157 6.95 12.40 18.55
CA LYS A 157 5.59 12.72 19.01
C LYS A 157 5.24 12.01 20.32
N THR A 158 5.73 10.79 20.52
CA THR A 158 5.54 10.03 21.76
C THR A 158 6.49 10.39 22.89
N ARG A 159 7.57 11.13 22.60
CA ARG A 159 8.45 11.60 23.67
C ARG A 159 7.72 12.74 24.39
N PRO A 160 7.36 12.60 25.67
CA PRO A 160 6.83 13.73 26.42
C PRO A 160 7.89 14.83 26.32
N GLN A 161 7.51 15.96 25.70
CA GLN A 161 8.35 17.14 25.79
C GLN A 161 8.60 17.36 27.29
N PRO A 162 9.85 17.63 27.71
CA PRO A 162 10.10 18.16 29.04
C PRO A 162 9.46 19.56 29.05
N SER A 163 8.15 19.59 29.26
CA SER A 163 7.41 20.81 29.47
C SER A 163 8.02 21.47 30.70
N ASP A 164 8.30 22.76 30.64
CA ASP A 164 8.61 23.65 31.78
C ASP A 164 7.50 23.66 32.86
N CYS A 165 6.53 22.76 32.74
CA CYS A 165 5.42 22.46 33.63
C CYS A 165 5.79 22.40 35.11
N PRO A 166 6.91 21.80 35.58
CA PRO A 166 7.18 21.80 37.02
C PRO A 166 7.51 23.20 37.55
N LYS A 167 8.25 24.03 36.79
CA LYS A 167 8.55 25.42 37.19
C LYS A 167 7.32 26.30 37.12
N LEU A 168 6.53 26.15 36.06
CA LEU A 168 5.28 26.87 35.89
C LEU A 168 4.25 26.48 36.97
N LEU A 169 4.18 25.20 37.35
CA LEU A 169 3.35 24.71 38.45
C LEU A 169 3.79 25.33 39.77
N GLU A 170 5.09 25.33 40.05
CA GLU A 170 5.62 25.90 41.29
C GLU A 170 5.36 27.41 41.39
N GLU A 171 5.50 28.15 40.29
CA GLU A 171 5.16 29.57 40.22
C GLU A 171 3.66 29.80 40.47
N LYS A 172 2.79 28.98 39.86
CA LYS A 172 1.33 29.08 40.06
C LYS A 172 0.90 28.69 41.46
N GLU A 173 1.55 27.71 42.09
CA GLU A 173 1.29 27.33 43.47
C GLU A 173 1.70 28.43 44.46
N LYS A 174 2.83 29.10 44.22
CA LYS A 174 3.22 30.28 45.01
C LYS A 174 2.20 31.41 44.87
N GLU A 175 1.76 31.72 43.65
CA GLU A 175 0.73 32.73 43.38
C GLU A 175 -0.58 32.42 44.12
N ILE A 176 -1.05 31.16 44.09
CA ILE A 176 -2.25 30.72 44.83
C ILE A 176 -2.06 30.89 46.34
N SER A 177 -0.87 30.57 46.87
CA SER A 177 -0.58 30.65 48.29
C SER A 177 -0.60 32.11 48.80
N GLU A 178 -0.02 33.05 48.04
CA GLU A 178 -0.06 34.48 48.37
C GLU A 178 -1.49 35.02 48.33
N LEU A 179 -2.26 34.67 47.30
CA LEU A 179 -3.64 35.14 47.18
C LEU A 179 -4.50 34.65 48.33
N ARG A 180 -4.32 33.41 48.79
CA ARG A 180 -5.02 32.88 49.97
C ARG A 180 -4.65 33.63 51.24
N GLN A 181 -3.37 33.95 51.46
CA GLN A 181 -2.95 34.73 52.62
C GLN A 181 -3.57 36.14 52.62
N ARG A 182 -3.61 36.80 51.46
CA ARG A 182 -4.25 38.12 51.33
C ARG A 182 -5.75 38.06 51.62
N LEU A 183 -6.45 37.05 51.11
CA LEU A 183 -7.87 36.85 51.41
C LEU A 183 -8.12 36.65 52.90
N GLN A 184 -7.32 35.80 53.54
CA GLN A 184 -7.48 35.49 54.96
C GLN A 184 -7.18 36.71 55.86
N ALA A 185 -6.19 37.53 55.49
CA ALA A 185 -5.93 38.80 56.16
C ALA A 185 -7.12 39.77 56.02
N LEU A 186 -7.69 39.87 54.81
CA LEU A 186 -8.85 40.73 54.53
C LEU A 186 -10.09 40.28 55.32
N GLU A 187 -10.35 38.97 55.40
CA GLU A 187 -11.43 38.39 56.19
C GLU A 187 -11.25 38.65 57.68
N SER A 188 -10.02 38.56 58.19
CA SER A 188 -9.74 38.84 59.60
C SER A 188 -9.99 40.31 59.95
N ILE A 189 -9.56 41.24 59.09
CA ILE A 189 -9.85 42.67 59.26
C ILE A 189 -11.35 42.92 59.24
N HIS A 190 -12.08 42.29 58.31
CA HIS A 190 -13.52 42.45 58.21
C HIS A 190 -14.25 41.97 59.47
N ARG A 191 -13.85 40.82 60.02
CA ARG A 191 -14.38 40.29 61.28
C ARG A 191 -14.11 41.23 62.46
N GLU A 192 -12.91 41.77 62.57
CA GLU A 192 -12.55 42.69 63.66
C GLU A 192 -13.35 44.00 63.60
N ILE A 193 -13.63 44.50 62.39
CA ILE A 193 -14.48 45.69 62.18
C ILE A 193 -15.92 45.40 62.61
N GLU A 194 -16.49 44.26 62.22
CA GLU A 194 -17.88 43.91 62.58
C GLU A 194 -18.03 43.66 64.09
N GLU A 195 -17.04 43.06 64.76
CA GLU A 195 -17.02 42.92 66.22
C GLU A 195 -16.99 44.28 66.93
N LYS A 196 -16.10 45.20 66.50
CA LYS A 196 -16.03 46.57 67.05
C LYS A 196 -17.32 47.36 66.81
N LYS A 197 -17.93 47.21 65.63
CA LYS A 197 -19.19 47.87 65.28
C LYS A 197 -20.38 47.35 66.10
N LYS A 198 -20.37 46.08 66.49
CA LYS A 198 -21.40 45.49 67.35
C LYS A 198 -21.26 45.98 68.81
N GLY A 199 -20.04 46.11 69.32
CA GLY A 199 -19.77 46.63 70.67
C GLY A 199 -19.97 48.15 70.85
N LEU A 200 -20.18 48.90 69.76
CA LEU A 200 -20.49 50.35 69.79
C LEU A 200 -22.00 50.65 69.76
N LYS A 201 -22.85 49.62 69.72
CA LYS A 201 -24.33 49.75 69.70
C LYS A 201 -24.99 49.49 71.06
N ASP A 202 -24.19 49.17 72.07
CA ASP A 202 -24.59 49.06 73.49
C ASP A 202 -24.10 50.29 74.27
#